data_AF-A0A1H9J0K0-F1
#
_entry.id   AF-A0A1H9J0K0-F1
#
_cell.length_a   1.000
_cell.length_b   1.000
_cell.length_c   1.000
_cell.angle_alpha   90.00
_cell.angle_beta   90.00
_cell.angle_gamma   90.00
#
_symmetry.space_group_name_H-M   'P 1'
#
loop_
_entity.id
_entity.type
_entity.pdbx_description
1 polymer ?
#
loop_
_entity_poly.entity_id
_entity_poly.type
_entity_poly.pdbx_seq_one_letter_code
_entity_poly.pdbx_strand_id
1 'polypeptide(L)'
;MKANLPRLPRQGLHVVHNDAVTPYEKRVVESSFGVIVEPPTDPRATQLSLLESVFELRVAATAADWAMYVDELRPDGLLVRAATPSAADLPRHTMPVEAFDRIGLVRFDRLVDLDPGPVPFMSVGASPAEGHVPTSVDEIVDRITALVAEHAPGGWTEVRVGCDAVAGWQLLTTSARTADGSEVHWLPPVEVTQWFVRLRAASYRRPDGTWYRADYVLRRGELPTLHTDAIVEPLWKPFFRPKSSGMRYGQVRHELACFPRQLHNTPDWLVVEAASAYDVTTPAELPTRPQDPPVMLVRTFDGFHADETPKLFRPAISYDETQRVLSYLENAPSVLTSRGLAPDLLDPSRTEQVPMSYHTDGRWVWAGSVAHYLRHHGICPDPVFLAHIRLHGYELPERIPSPLRARALSAATDQLSALETSTDVQASLEPGIHAEFAQAADAVHEVARHLDLAPSSYSLSEAVDGALCLVRVGDRYSVFWQHDGDRRFYAEFDTPGDAATYLIGFFYSYHNALRQPSVAQ
;
A
#
# COMPACT_ATOMS: atom_id res chain seq x y z
N MET A 1 20.87 31.98 28.46
CA MET A 1 20.89 31.97 26.99
C MET A 1 19.57 31.40 26.54
N LYS A 2 18.76 32.14 25.75
CA LYS A 2 17.57 31.52 25.15
C LYS A 2 18.05 30.44 24.20
N ALA A 3 17.62 29.20 24.37
CA ALA A 3 17.85 28.16 23.37
C ALA A 3 17.35 28.69 22.03
N ASN A 4 18.21 28.74 21.01
CA ASN A 4 17.79 29.11 19.67
C ASN A 4 16.90 27.97 19.15
N LEU A 5 15.59 28.12 19.30
CA LEU A 5 14.64 27.11 18.84
C LEU A 5 14.66 27.03 17.32
N PRO A 6 14.65 25.81 16.73
CA PRO A 6 14.66 25.63 15.28
C PRO A 6 13.38 26.23 14.67
N ARG A 7 13.38 26.58 13.39
CA ARG A 7 12.11 26.89 12.71
C ARG A 7 11.33 25.60 12.48
N LEU A 8 10.03 25.58 12.79
CA LEU A 8 9.19 24.45 12.44
C LEU A 8 8.98 24.38 10.92
N PRO A 9 9.18 23.21 10.28
CA PRO A 9 8.74 23.01 8.90
C PRO A 9 7.21 23.02 8.82
N ARG A 10 6.68 23.17 7.61
CA ARG A 10 5.24 23.01 7.36
C ARG A 10 4.84 21.59 7.74
N GLN A 11 3.93 21.45 8.70
CA GLN A 11 3.41 20.15 9.13
C GLN A 11 2.18 19.75 8.32
N GLY A 12 1.90 18.45 8.22
CA GLY A 12 0.76 17.90 7.48
C GLY A 12 1.18 17.01 6.32
N LEU A 13 0.28 16.83 5.35
CA LEU A 13 0.51 15.94 4.20
C LEU A 13 1.56 16.53 3.25
N HIS A 14 2.45 15.67 2.79
CA HIS A 14 3.45 15.95 1.76
C HIS A 14 3.36 14.88 0.66
N VAL A 15 3.72 15.27 -0.55
CA VAL A 15 3.88 14.37 -1.69
C VAL A 15 5.33 14.39 -2.12
N VAL A 16 5.87 13.21 -2.42
CA VAL A 16 7.15 13.07 -3.11
C VAL A 16 6.89 12.72 -4.55
N HIS A 17 7.46 13.51 -5.46
CA HIS A 17 7.39 13.26 -6.89
C HIS A 17 8.70 13.72 -7.53
N ASN A 18 9.35 12.83 -8.30
CA ASN A 18 10.64 13.11 -8.94
C ASN A 18 11.69 13.73 -7.99
N ASP A 19 11.87 13.13 -6.81
CA ASP A 19 12.77 13.58 -5.73
C ASP A 19 12.38 14.88 -5.00
N ALA A 20 11.43 15.64 -5.53
CA ALA A 20 10.91 16.83 -4.86
C ALA A 20 9.91 16.43 -3.78
N VAL A 21 10.05 17.01 -2.59
CA VAL A 21 9.09 16.87 -1.49
C VAL A 21 8.29 18.17 -1.38
N THR A 22 7.00 18.12 -1.66
CA THR A 22 6.14 19.31 -1.66
C THR A 22 4.99 19.16 -0.66
N PRO A 23 4.64 20.22 0.08
CA PRO A 23 3.44 20.21 0.92
C PRO A 23 2.18 20.04 0.07
N TYR A 24 1.29 19.13 0.48
CA TYR A 24 0.01 18.92 -0.18
C TYR A 24 -1.05 19.86 0.38
N GLU A 25 -1.68 20.64 -0.49
CA GLU A 25 -2.85 21.46 -0.15
C GLU A 25 -4.11 20.67 -0.43
N LYS A 26 -4.84 20.32 0.64
CA LYS A 26 -6.10 19.57 0.55
C LYS A 26 -7.06 20.29 -0.40
N ARG A 27 -7.44 19.64 -1.49
CA ARG A 27 -8.53 20.11 -2.33
C ARG A 27 -9.84 19.64 -1.72
N VAL A 28 -10.61 20.59 -1.21
CA VAL A 28 -11.95 20.34 -0.69
C VAL A 28 -12.91 20.51 -1.86
N VAL A 29 -13.55 19.43 -2.27
CA VAL A 29 -14.58 19.46 -3.30
C VAL A 29 -15.92 19.29 -2.63
N GLU A 30 -16.74 20.34 -2.68
CA GLU A 30 -18.14 20.26 -2.27
C GLU A 30 -18.90 19.48 -3.36
N SER A 31 -19.37 18.28 -3.00
CA SER A 31 -20.28 17.49 -3.83
C SER A 31 -21.69 17.55 -3.25
N SER A 32 -22.69 17.21 -4.07
CA SER A 32 -24.08 17.03 -3.64
C SER A 32 -24.26 15.98 -2.53
N PHE A 33 -23.25 15.14 -2.28
CA PHE A 33 -23.21 14.11 -1.24
C PHE A 33 -22.37 14.52 0.00
N GLY A 34 -21.89 15.76 0.05
CA GLY A 34 -21.10 16.31 1.15
C GLY A 34 -19.70 16.78 0.73
N VAL A 35 -18.93 17.20 1.74
CA VAL A 35 -17.56 17.67 1.60
C VAL A 35 -16.64 16.47 1.33
N ILE A 36 -16.17 16.31 0.10
CA ILE A 36 -15.18 15.30 -0.26
C ILE A 36 -13.81 15.96 -0.18
N VAL A 37 -12.94 15.43 0.69
CA VAL A 37 -11.51 15.77 0.65
C VAL A 37 -10.91 14.85 -0.41
N GLU A 38 -10.57 15.39 -1.57
CA GLU A 38 -9.89 14.59 -2.58
C GLU A 38 -8.53 14.14 -2.01
N PRO A 39 -8.18 12.84 -2.11
CA PRO A 39 -6.81 12.43 -1.85
C PRO A 39 -5.88 13.17 -2.85
N PRO A 40 -4.57 13.31 -2.55
CA PRO A 40 -3.61 13.79 -3.53
C PRO A 40 -3.87 13.08 -4.87
N THR A 41 -4.22 13.88 -5.87
CA THR A 41 -4.87 13.51 -7.14
C THR A 41 -4.03 12.63 -8.05
N ASP A 42 -2.95 12.03 -7.55
CA ASP A 42 -2.17 11.05 -8.27
C ASP A 42 -2.31 9.66 -7.62
N PRO A 43 -3.12 8.75 -8.20
CA PRO A 43 -3.18 7.35 -7.76
C PRO A 43 -1.82 6.62 -7.88
N ARG A 44 -0.80 7.19 -8.52
CA ARG A 44 0.59 6.69 -8.48
C ARG A 44 1.28 6.98 -7.15
N ALA A 45 0.88 8.04 -6.44
CA ALA A 45 1.48 8.46 -5.17
C ALA A 45 0.96 7.65 -3.96
N THR A 46 -0.12 6.87 -4.14
CA THR A 46 -0.74 6.04 -3.09
C THR A 46 -0.23 4.60 -3.10
N GLN A 47 0.74 4.27 -3.95
CA GLN A 47 1.43 2.99 -3.96
C GLN A 47 2.82 3.20 -3.37
N LEU A 48 3.30 2.24 -2.58
CA LEU A 48 4.59 2.30 -1.87
C LEU A 48 5.76 2.31 -2.88
N SER A 49 6.02 3.44 -3.52
CA SER A 49 7.28 3.72 -4.21
C SER A 49 8.24 4.39 -3.22
N LEU A 50 9.50 3.95 -3.24
CA LEU A 50 10.57 4.53 -2.44
C LEU A 50 11.06 5.87 -3.02
N LEU A 51 10.58 6.22 -4.22
CA LEU A 51 10.78 7.53 -4.84
C LEU A 51 9.57 8.44 -4.73
N GLU A 52 8.37 7.88 -4.85
CA GLU A 52 7.12 8.62 -4.88
C GLU A 52 6.20 8.12 -3.77
N SER A 53 5.81 9.02 -2.88
CA SER A 53 5.04 8.65 -1.70
C SER A 53 4.20 9.80 -1.20
N VAL A 54 3.13 9.47 -0.48
CA VAL A 54 2.35 10.42 0.30
C VAL A 54 2.58 10.11 1.78
N PHE A 55 2.99 11.12 2.53
CA PHE A 55 3.25 10.96 3.95
C PHE A 55 2.78 12.17 4.76
N GLU A 56 2.48 11.93 6.03
CA GLU A 56 2.22 12.97 7.01
C GLU A 56 3.50 13.30 7.76
N LEU A 57 3.86 14.59 7.78
CA LEU A 57 4.99 15.12 8.54
C LEU A 57 4.49 15.83 9.81
N ARG A 58 5.10 15.50 10.94
CA ARG A 58 4.93 16.17 12.23
C ARG A 58 6.29 16.50 12.83
N VAL A 59 6.32 17.47 13.74
CA VAL A 59 7.46 17.63 14.65
C VAL A 59 7.09 16.97 15.96
N ALA A 60 8.01 16.21 16.55
CA ALA A 60 7.83 15.63 17.87
C ALA A 60 9.00 15.95 18.79
N ALA A 61 8.68 16.03 20.07
CA ALA A 61 9.64 16.07 21.15
C ALA A 61 9.48 14.80 21.98
N THR A 62 10.60 14.16 22.32
CA THR A 62 10.64 12.84 22.97
C THR A 62 11.49 12.89 24.23
N ALA A 63 11.09 12.17 25.26
CA ALA A 63 11.90 11.90 26.44
C ALA A 63 11.69 10.46 26.91
N ALA A 64 12.75 9.78 27.35
CA ALA A 64 12.75 8.41 27.87
C ALA A 64 11.80 7.42 27.14
N ASP A 65 10.54 7.34 27.55
CA ASP A 65 9.49 6.41 27.10
C ASP A 65 8.21 7.10 26.57
N TRP A 66 8.22 8.42 26.37
CA TRP A 66 7.07 9.18 25.89
C TRP A 66 7.42 10.18 24.78
N ALA A 67 6.41 10.50 23.96
CA ALA A 67 6.53 11.42 22.84
C ALA A 67 5.33 12.36 22.78
N MET A 68 5.58 13.60 22.35
CA MET A 68 4.53 14.60 22.08
C MET A 68 4.78 15.28 20.74
N TYR A 69 3.71 15.57 20.00
CA TYR A 69 3.79 16.41 18.82
C TYR A 69 3.93 17.87 19.24
N VAL A 70 4.81 18.59 18.57
CA VAL A 70 5.05 20.02 18.74
C VAL A 70 4.19 20.79 17.74
N ASP A 71 3.22 21.53 18.24
CA ASP A 71 2.31 22.34 17.44
C ASP A 71 2.86 23.74 17.17
N GLU A 72 3.55 24.32 18.15
CA GLU A 72 4.07 25.68 18.09
C GLU A 72 5.30 25.83 18.98
N LEU A 73 6.22 26.71 18.57
CA LEU A 73 7.35 27.14 19.38
C LEU A 73 7.02 28.47 20.04
N ARG A 74 7.08 28.52 21.36
CA ARG A 74 6.74 29.70 22.14
C ARG A 74 7.96 30.19 22.94
N PRO A 75 8.00 31.48 23.33
CA PRO A 75 9.12 32.01 24.13
C PRO A 75 9.30 31.32 25.49
N ASP A 76 8.25 30.74 26.04
CA ASP A 76 8.16 30.06 27.34
C ASP A 76 8.22 28.53 27.24
N GLY A 77 8.31 27.96 26.03
CA GLY A 77 8.40 26.51 25.82
C GLY A 77 7.79 26.04 24.51
N LEU A 78 7.54 24.73 24.43
CA LEU A 78 6.89 24.08 23.30
C LEU A 78 5.40 23.95 23.58
N LEU A 79 4.55 24.37 22.65
CA LEU A 79 3.15 23.98 22.66
C LEU A 79 3.06 22.55 22.10
N VAL A 80 2.67 21.61 22.94
CA VAL A 80 2.70 20.19 22.65
C VAL A 80 1.35 19.52 22.87
N ARG A 81 1.12 18.41 22.16
CA ARG A 81 -0.01 17.49 22.38
C ARG A 81 0.47 16.05 22.34
N ALA A 82 -0.26 15.12 22.95
CA ALA A 82 0.14 13.71 22.94
C ALA A 82 0.36 13.18 21.51
N ALA A 83 1.47 12.47 21.28
CA ALA A 83 1.85 11.98 19.96
C ALA A 83 1.06 10.73 19.59
N THR A 84 -0.08 10.89 18.92
CA THR A 84 -0.90 9.74 18.47
C THR A 84 -1.44 9.98 17.06
N PRO A 85 -1.57 8.96 16.20
CA PRO A 85 -1.86 9.17 14.78
C PRO A 85 -3.32 9.60 14.50
N SER A 86 -4.21 9.58 15.51
CA SER A 86 -5.67 9.53 15.28
C SER A 86 -6.51 10.50 16.12
N ALA A 87 -5.98 11.62 16.66
CA ALA A 87 -6.85 12.58 17.36
C ALA A 87 -6.40 14.03 17.20
N ALA A 88 -7.21 14.81 16.47
CA ALA A 88 -7.05 16.25 16.29
C ALA A 88 -7.39 17.05 17.57
N ASP A 89 -8.18 16.47 18.48
CA ASP A 89 -8.75 17.15 19.65
C ASP A 89 -8.03 16.82 20.97
N LEU A 90 -6.76 16.44 20.91
CA LEU A 90 -5.98 16.23 22.13
C LEU A 90 -5.66 17.57 22.80
N PRO A 91 -5.75 17.64 24.15
CA PRO A 91 -5.41 18.84 24.88
C PRO A 91 -3.97 19.24 24.59
N ARG A 92 -3.77 20.56 24.43
CA ARG A 92 -2.47 21.16 24.22
C ARG A 92 -1.92 21.66 25.54
N HIS A 93 -0.63 21.47 25.75
CA HIS A 93 0.10 21.87 26.94
C HIS A 93 1.33 22.68 26.54
N THR A 94 1.67 23.73 27.27
CA THR A 94 2.99 24.36 27.13
C THR A 94 3.96 23.63 28.06
N MET A 95 5.09 23.17 27.52
CA MET A 95 6.13 22.48 28.29
C MET A 95 7.51 23.11 28.04
N PRO A 96 8.38 23.20 29.06
CA PRO A 96 9.75 23.67 28.87
C PRO A 96 10.52 22.74 27.93
N VAL A 97 11.44 23.30 27.14
CA VAL A 97 12.21 22.54 26.13
C VAL A 97 13.11 21.51 26.82
N GLU A 98 13.60 21.85 28.01
CA GLU A 98 14.45 21.03 28.86
C GLU A 98 13.74 19.80 29.43
N ALA A 99 12.41 19.71 29.28
CA ALA A 99 11.66 18.49 29.62
C ALA A 99 11.84 17.38 28.58
N PHE A 100 12.49 17.66 27.45
CA PHE A 100 12.66 16.74 26.34
C PHE A 100 14.13 16.44 26.09
N ASP A 101 14.44 15.18 25.81
CA ASP A 101 15.80 14.75 25.46
C ASP A 101 16.12 15.12 24.01
N ARG A 102 15.11 15.06 23.13
CA ARG A 102 15.27 15.23 21.68
C ARG A 102 14.04 15.89 21.05
N ILE A 103 14.28 16.62 19.97
CA ILE A 103 13.26 17.14 19.05
C ILE A 103 13.60 16.65 17.65
N GLY A 104 12.58 16.22 16.90
CA GLY A 104 12.78 15.58 15.61
C GLY A 104 11.58 15.65 14.68
N LEU A 105 11.79 15.22 13.45
CA LEU A 105 10.77 15.06 12.42
C LEU A 105 10.17 13.66 12.52
N VAL A 106 8.86 13.57 12.56
CA VAL A 106 8.12 12.30 12.48
C VAL A 106 7.41 12.22 11.15
N ARG A 107 7.59 11.11 10.48
CA ARG A 107 7.00 10.78 9.19
C ARG A 107 6.10 9.55 9.33
N PHE A 108 4.91 9.63 8.74
CA PHE A 108 3.96 8.52 8.60
C PHE A 108 3.57 8.37 7.13
N ASP A 109 4.07 7.34 6.47
CA ASP A 109 3.66 6.98 5.12
C ASP A 109 2.23 6.41 5.12
N ARG A 110 1.48 6.71 4.07
CA ARG A 110 0.22 6.01 3.81
C ARG A 110 0.53 4.60 3.30
N LEU A 111 0.41 3.64 4.21
CA LEU A 111 0.55 2.23 3.91
C LEU A 111 -0.66 1.73 3.10
N VAL A 112 -0.39 0.86 2.13
CA VAL A 112 -1.42 0.18 1.34
C VAL A 112 -2.01 -0.95 2.18
N ASP A 113 -3.31 -1.22 2.11
CA ASP A 113 -3.82 -2.39 2.81
C ASP A 113 -3.23 -3.69 2.22
N LEU A 114 -2.47 -4.41 3.03
CA LEU A 114 -2.00 -5.76 2.71
C LEU A 114 -3.15 -6.75 2.93
N ASP A 115 -3.20 -7.78 2.07
CA ASP A 115 -4.18 -8.85 2.23
C ASP A 115 -4.08 -9.49 3.62
N PRO A 116 -5.21 -9.85 4.26
CA PRO A 116 -5.19 -10.52 5.55
C PRO A 116 -4.51 -11.88 5.41
N GLY A 117 -3.66 -12.23 6.38
CA GLY A 117 -2.89 -13.46 6.32
C GLY A 117 -1.77 -13.49 7.35
N PRO A 118 -1.02 -14.61 7.42
CA PRO A 118 0.11 -14.71 8.30
C PRO A 118 1.16 -13.63 8.02
N VAL A 119 1.93 -13.25 9.03
CA VAL A 119 3.10 -12.37 8.85
C VAL A 119 4.13 -13.03 7.91
N PRO A 120 4.64 -12.32 6.90
CA PRO A 120 5.47 -12.90 5.85
C PRO A 120 6.94 -13.03 6.30
N PHE A 121 7.25 -14.06 7.10
CA PHE A 121 8.65 -14.46 7.32
C PHE A 121 9.21 -15.20 6.10
N MET A 122 10.52 -15.08 5.84
CA MET A 122 11.13 -15.89 4.79
C MET A 122 11.24 -17.36 5.20
N SER A 123 10.90 -18.24 4.26
CA SER A 123 11.14 -19.67 4.37
C SER A 123 12.63 -20.00 4.41
N VAL A 124 12.97 -21.06 5.12
CA VAL A 124 14.33 -21.60 5.22
C VAL A 124 14.78 -22.13 3.84
N GLY A 125 16.02 -21.83 3.43
CA GLY A 125 16.66 -22.42 2.24
C GLY A 125 16.62 -21.60 0.96
N ALA A 126 16.09 -20.39 0.98
CA ALA A 126 16.04 -19.58 -0.23
C ALA A 126 17.42 -18.99 -0.59
N SER A 127 17.84 -19.16 -1.84
CA SER A 127 19.14 -18.76 -2.40
C SER A 127 19.44 -17.26 -2.25
N PRO A 128 20.72 -16.84 -2.20
CA PRO A 128 21.07 -15.42 -2.24
C PRO A 128 20.59 -14.77 -3.55
N ALA A 129 20.35 -13.46 -3.52
CA ALA A 129 20.05 -12.71 -4.73
C ALA A 129 21.31 -12.59 -5.59
N GLU A 130 21.22 -12.99 -6.86
CA GLU A 130 22.27 -12.80 -7.86
C GLU A 130 21.80 -11.79 -8.90
N GLY A 131 22.65 -10.84 -9.29
CA GLY A 131 22.48 -10.12 -10.55
C GLY A 131 21.62 -8.84 -10.56
N HIS A 132 21.51 -8.07 -9.47
CA HIS A 132 21.04 -6.69 -9.55
C HIS A 132 22.04 -5.73 -8.91
N VAL A 133 22.31 -4.60 -9.55
CA VAL A 133 23.03 -3.47 -8.95
C VAL A 133 21.96 -2.50 -8.42
N PRO A 134 21.57 -2.60 -7.13
CA PRO A 134 20.67 -1.61 -6.53
C PRO A 134 21.30 -0.21 -6.58
N THR A 135 20.47 0.82 -6.40
CA THR A 135 20.96 2.18 -6.15
C THR A 135 22.04 2.15 -5.06
N SER A 136 23.19 2.76 -5.33
CA SER A 136 24.34 2.70 -4.42
C SER A 136 24.01 3.37 -3.08
N VAL A 137 24.33 2.70 -1.97
CA VAL A 137 24.22 3.29 -0.63
C VAL A 137 25.07 4.56 -0.54
N ASP A 138 26.25 4.57 -1.17
CA ASP A 138 27.16 5.71 -1.14
C ASP A 138 26.55 6.95 -1.82
N GLU A 139 25.87 6.79 -2.96
CA GLU A 139 25.19 7.89 -3.64
C GLU A 139 24.07 8.48 -2.77
N ILE A 140 23.32 7.64 -2.05
CA ILE A 140 22.28 8.10 -1.12
C ILE A 140 22.93 8.88 0.04
N VAL A 141 24.04 8.38 0.59
CA VAL A 141 24.78 9.05 1.67
C VAL A 141 25.34 10.39 1.20
N ASP A 142 25.84 10.51 -0.02
CA ASP A 142 26.30 11.77 -0.60
C ASP A 142 25.16 12.81 -0.71
N ARG A 143 23.96 12.37 -1.11
CA ARG A 143 22.77 13.25 -1.18
C ARG A 143 22.32 13.71 0.21
N ILE A 144 22.34 12.83 1.21
CA ILE A 144 22.09 13.19 2.61
C ILE A 144 23.15 14.21 3.08
N THR A 145 24.42 13.96 2.77
CA THR A 145 25.55 14.81 3.17
C THR A 145 25.41 16.22 2.60
N ALA A 146 25.10 16.35 1.32
CA ALA A 146 24.90 17.63 0.66
C ALA A 146 23.78 18.44 1.34
N LEU A 147 22.60 17.83 1.55
CA LEU A 147 21.45 18.50 2.17
C LEU A 147 21.73 18.91 3.62
N VAL A 148 22.35 18.02 4.40
CA VAL A 148 22.70 18.26 5.80
C VAL A 148 23.73 19.38 5.92
N ALA A 149 24.79 19.35 5.10
CA ALA A 149 25.84 20.37 5.14
C ALA A 149 25.32 21.76 4.73
N GLU A 150 24.43 21.83 3.74
CA GLU A 150 23.83 23.06 3.25
C GLU A 150 22.92 23.74 4.28
N HIS A 151 22.11 22.96 5.01
CA HIS A 151 21.06 23.48 5.89
C HIS A 151 21.45 23.51 7.37
N ALA A 152 22.70 23.15 7.67
CA ALA A 152 23.23 23.19 9.01
C ALA A 152 23.26 24.62 9.61
N PRO A 153 22.98 24.81 10.92
CA PRO A 153 23.16 26.06 11.64
C PRO A 153 24.55 26.63 11.44
N GLY A 154 24.62 27.95 11.33
CA GLY A 154 25.88 28.66 11.16
C GLY A 154 26.88 28.32 12.27
N GLY A 155 28.12 28.03 11.89
CA GLY A 155 29.21 27.76 12.84
C GLY A 155 29.23 26.33 13.41
N TRP A 156 28.49 25.38 12.81
CA TRP A 156 28.56 23.96 13.17
C TRP A 156 29.97 23.37 12.94
N THR A 157 30.31 22.38 13.76
CA THR A 157 31.54 21.58 13.67
C THR A 157 31.24 20.08 13.53
N GLU A 158 30.15 19.61 14.14
CA GLU A 158 29.65 18.25 14.04
C GLU A 158 28.11 18.30 13.99
N VAL A 159 27.53 17.47 13.13
CA VAL A 159 26.09 17.25 13.00
C VAL A 159 25.79 15.79 13.21
N ARG A 160 24.73 15.49 13.95
CA ARG A 160 24.23 14.13 14.18
C ARG A 160 22.79 14.03 13.72
N VAL A 161 22.50 12.97 12.97
CA VAL A 161 21.15 12.60 12.56
C VAL A 161 20.91 11.16 12.99
N GLY A 162 20.08 10.98 13.99
CA GLY A 162 19.56 9.66 14.39
C GLY A 162 18.24 9.39 13.69
N CYS A 163 18.07 8.23 13.09
CA CYS A 163 16.84 7.79 12.44
C CYS A 163 16.36 6.50 13.07
N ASP A 164 15.18 6.50 13.68
CA ASP A 164 14.44 5.31 14.09
C ASP A 164 13.31 5.08 13.07
N ALA A 165 13.11 3.85 12.58
CA ALA A 165 12.10 3.58 11.55
C ALA A 165 11.58 2.14 11.55
N VAL A 166 10.29 1.97 11.25
CA VAL A 166 9.62 0.69 11.00
C VAL A 166 8.55 0.92 9.94
N ALA A 167 8.61 0.19 8.83
CA ALA A 167 7.75 0.35 7.66
C ALA A 167 7.55 1.82 7.27
N GLY A 168 6.31 2.31 7.35
CA GLY A 168 5.94 3.67 7.00
C GLY A 168 6.14 4.67 8.13
N TRP A 169 6.56 4.24 9.31
CA TRP A 169 6.86 5.11 10.43
C TRP A 169 8.35 5.43 10.51
N GLN A 170 8.68 6.70 10.73
CA GLN A 170 10.05 7.16 10.88
C GLN A 170 10.14 8.38 11.83
N LEU A 171 11.18 8.42 12.66
CA LEU A 171 11.58 9.55 13.49
C LEU A 171 13.04 9.93 13.18
N LEU A 172 13.26 11.17 12.72
CA LEU A 172 14.59 11.77 12.59
C LEU A 172 14.83 12.72 13.75
N THR A 173 15.77 12.38 14.63
CA THR A 173 16.27 13.29 15.68
C THR A 173 17.60 13.89 15.24
N THR A 174 17.79 15.17 15.51
CA THR A 174 18.97 15.89 15.03
C THR A 174 19.56 16.82 16.07
N SER A 175 20.89 16.85 16.13
CA SER A 175 21.64 17.83 16.90
C SER A 175 22.87 18.32 16.15
N ALA A 176 23.30 19.53 16.46
CA ALA A 176 24.55 20.08 15.95
C ALA A 176 25.35 20.68 17.08
N ARG A 177 26.67 20.47 17.03
CA ARG A 177 27.63 21.10 17.92
C ARG A 177 28.28 22.28 17.22
N THR A 178 28.23 23.46 17.82
CA THR A 178 28.85 24.69 17.32
C THR A 178 30.30 24.81 17.76
N ALA A 179 31.02 25.77 17.17
CA ALA A 179 32.44 26.01 17.47
C ALA A 179 32.74 26.37 18.94
N ASP A 180 31.75 26.90 19.67
CA ASP A 180 31.84 27.18 21.11
C ASP A 180 31.59 25.95 22.00
N GLY A 181 31.34 24.79 21.39
CA GLY A 181 31.07 23.53 22.08
C GLY A 181 29.62 23.34 22.53
N SER A 182 28.74 24.33 22.32
CA SER A 182 27.32 24.18 22.64
C SER A 182 26.63 23.23 21.67
N GLU A 183 25.65 22.47 22.18
CA GLU A 183 24.79 21.59 21.38
C GLU A 183 23.44 22.29 21.17
N VAL A 184 23.00 22.33 19.92
CA VAL A 184 21.72 22.93 19.54
C VAL A 184 20.86 21.91 18.81
N HIS A 185 19.57 21.92 19.11
CA HIS A 185 18.58 21.21 18.30
C HIS A 185 18.37 21.96 16.99
N TRP A 186 18.33 21.21 15.90
CA TRP A 186 17.93 21.73 14.60
C TRP A 186 16.76 20.89 14.08
N LEU A 187 16.13 21.30 12.97
CA LEU A 187 15.33 20.41 12.14
C LEU A 187 15.87 20.44 10.70
N PRO A 188 16.23 19.29 10.11
CA PRO A 188 16.75 19.26 8.74
C PRO A 188 15.61 19.55 7.74
N PRO A 189 15.94 19.83 6.47
CA PRO A 189 14.96 19.83 5.38
C PRO A 189 14.18 18.53 5.34
N VAL A 190 12.90 18.60 4.95
CA VAL A 190 12.00 17.44 4.92
C VAL A 190 12.51 16.35 3.97
N GLU A 191 13.24 16.73 2.93
CA GLU A 191 13.89 15.86 1.95
C GLU A 191 14.83 14.85 2.61
N VAL A 192 15.47 15.19 3.73
CA VAL A 192 16.34 14.28 4.47
C VAL A 192 15.56 13.05 4.95
N THR A 193 14.29 13.21 5.36
CA THR A 193 13.43 12.07 5.75
C THR A 193 13.27 11.07 4.60
N GLN A 194 13.03 11.56 3.38
CA GLN A 194 12.87 10.73 2.18
C GLN A 194 14.16 9.98 1.83
N TRP A 195 15.32 10.62 1.97
CA TRP A 195 16.59 9.97 1.69
C TRP A 195 16.90 8.85 2.70
N PHE A 196 16.51 8.99 3.96
CA PHE A 196 16.62 7.88 4.93
C PHE A 196 15.66 6.72 4.61
N VAL A 197 14.46 6.99 4.05
CA VAL A 197 13.58 5.92 3.54
C VAL A 197 14.25 5.14 2.40
N ARG A 198 14.87 5.84 1.46
CA ARG A 198 15.64 5.23 0.36
C ARG A 198 16.86 4.47 0.87
N LEU A 199 17.54 5.02 1.87
CA LEU A 199 18.68 4.37 2.52
C LEU A 199 18.26 3.03 3.15
N ARG A 200 17.11 2.95 3.84
CA ARG A 200 16.59 1.67 4.38
C ARG A 200 16.41 0.64 3.27
N ALA A 201 15.85 1.05 2.14
CA ALA A 201 15.64 0.14 1.03
C ALA A 201 16.94 -0.32 0.37
N ALA A 202 17.87 0.59 0.10
CA ALA A 202 19.19 0.25 -0.46
C ALA A 202 20.06 -0.60 0.49
N SER A 203 19.82 -0.46 1.80
CA SER A 203 20.50 -1.22 2.85
C SER A 203 19.92 -2.61 3.08
N TYR A 204 18.78 -2.95 2.47
CA TYR A 204 18.19 -4.27 2.62
C TYR A 204 19.18 -5.35 2.16
N ARG A 205 19.39 -6.34 3.02
CA ARG A 205 20.22 -7.51 2.76
C ARG A 205 19.40 -8.75 3.07
N ARG A 206 19.32 -9.64 2.08
CA ARG A 206 18.74 -10.97 2.28
C ARG A 206 19.82 -11.89 2.85
N PRO A 207 19.57 -12.68 3.90
CA PRO A 207 18.27 -12.94 4.55
C PRO A 207 17.95 -12.11 5.81
N ASP A 208 18.70 -11.04 6.07
CA ASP A 208 18.74 -10.34 7.36
C ASP A 208 17.68 -9.24 7.53
N GLY A 209 17.12 -8.76 6.43
CA GLY A 209 16.22 -7.60 6.43
C GLY A 209 16.98 -6.29 6.25
N THR A 210 16.40 -5.21 6.77
CA THR A 210 17.04 -3.88 6.83
C THR A 210 17.18 -3.41 8.28
N TRP A 211 17.80 -2.25 8.47
CA TRP A 211 18.00 -1.63 9.78
C TRP A 211 16.74 -0.92 10.31
N TYR A 212 16.71 -0.75 11.63
CA TYR A 212 15.67 -0.05 12.40
C TYR A 212 16.16 1.24 13.01
N ARG A 213 17.46 1.32 13.30
CA ARG A 213 18.13 2.56 13.71
C ARG A 213 19.32 2.87 12.80
N ALA A 214 19.50 4.14 12.48
CA ALA A 214 20.70 4.65 11.85
C ALA A 214 21.22 5.89 12.58
N ASP A 215 22.52 5.92 12.83
CA ASP A 215 23.25 7.05 13.40
C ASP A 215 24.20 7.60 12.34
N TYR A 216 23.86 8.77 11.81
CA TYR A 216 24.66 9.49 10.83
C TYR A 216 25.39 10.65 11.51
N VAL A 217 26.71 10.74 11.31
CA VAL A 217 27.55 11.82 11.86
C VAL A 217 28.37 12.45 10.75
N LEU A 218 28.26 13.77 10.62
CA LEU A 218 29.07 14.58 9.71
C LEU A 218 29.92 15.56 10.51
N ARG A 219 31.24 15.51 10.32
CA ARG A 219 32.18 16.51 10.83
C ARG A 219 32.65 17.41 9.71
N ARG A 220 32.86 18.68 10.02
CA ARG A 220 33.23 19.68 9.01
C ARG A 220 34.59 19.33 8.38
N GLY A 221 34.60 19.07 7.08
CA GLY A 221 35.80 18.71 6.32
C GLY A 221 36.16 17.22 6.34
N GLU A 222 35.34 16.37 6.95
CA GLU A 222 35.51 14.91 6.97
C GLU A 222 34.40 14.23 6.17
N LEU A 223 34.65 12.97 5.78
CA LEU A 223 33.60 12.11 5.22
C LEU A 223 32.58 11.75 6.31
N PRO A 224 31.30 11.57 5.96
CA PRO A 224 30.28 11.16 6.91
C PRO A 224 30.56 9.74 7.44
N THR A 225 30.10 9.47 8.65
CA THR A 225 30.02 8.11 9.20
C THR A 225 28.56 7.73 9.35
N LEU A 226 28.22 6.50 8.96
CA LEU A 226 26.88 5.93 9.07
C LEU A 226 26.99 4.59 9.80
N HIS A 227 26.33 4.50 10.95
CA HIS A 227 26.18 3.25 11.69
C HIS A 227 24.71 2.83 11.65
N THR A 228 24.43 1.56 11.40
CA THR A 228 23.06 1.03 11.30
C THR A 228 22.87 -0.17 12.22
N ASP A 229 21.72 -0.26 12.87
CA ASP A 229 21.36 -1.35 13.78
C ASP A 229 20.04 -1.99 13.33
N ALA A 230 20.06 -3.30 13.12
CA ALA A 230 18.92 -4.11 12.69
C ALA A 230 18.29 -4.95 13.81
N ILE A 231 18.77 -4.80 15.05
CA ILE A 231 18.37 -5.60 16.22
C ILE A 231 17.61 -4.74 17.24
N VAL A 232 18.15 -3.57 17.59
CA VAL A 232 17.59 -2.73 18.65
C VAL A 232 16.21 -2.21 18.28
N GLU A 233 15.25 -2.34 19.19
CA GLU A 233 13.90 -1.83 18.99
C GLU A 233 13.92 -0.29 18.84
N PRO A 234 13.28 0.26 17.78
CA PRO A 234 13.24 1.71 17.58
C PRO A 234 12.31 2.41 18.59
N LEU A 235 12.37 3.73 18.68
CA LEU A 235 11.49 4.52 19.57
C LEU A 235 10.11 4.80 18.95
N TRP A 236 9.37 3.75 18.60
CA TRP A 236 8.09 3.87 17.87
C TRP A 236 6.86 3.71 18.77
N LYS A 237 6.92 2.85 19.79
CA LYS A 237 5.80 2.54 20.70
C LYS A 237 5.10 3.79 21.29
N PRO A 238 5.81 4.83 21.75
CA PRO A 238 5.14 6.02 22.32
C PRO A 238 4.21 6.75 21.35
N PHE A 239 4.42 6.59 20.04
CA PHE A 239 3.62 7.21 18.99
C PHE A 239 2.33 6.44 18.66
N PHE A 240 2.15 5.24 19.21
CA PHE A 240 0.98 4.41 19.01
C PHE A 240 0.35 4.09 20.37
N ARG A 241 -0.92 4.45 20.58
CA ARG A 241 -1.58 4.11 21.86
C ARG A 241 -1.63 2.57 22.05
N PRO A 242 -1.62 2.06 23.30
CA PRO A 242 -1.77 0.63 23.55
C PRO A 242 -2.99 0.00 22.86
N LYS A 243 -4.12 0.73 22.81
CA LYS A 243 -5.37 0.32 22.12
C LYS A 243 -5.30 0.37 20.59
N SER A 244 -4.23 0.92 20.01
CA SER A 244 -3.98 1.00 18.56
C SER A 244 -3.15 -0.20 18.07
N SER A 245 -3.41 -1.39 18.59
CA SER A 245 -2.71 -2.63 18.20
C SER A 245 -2.78 -2.88 16.69
N GLY A 246 -3.91 -2.59 16.05
CA GLY A 246 -4.06 -2.70 14.60
C GLY A 246 -3.07 -1.84 13.80
N MET A 247 -2.79 -0.60 14.24
CA MET A 247 -1.79 0.25 13.58
C MET A 247 -0.38 -0.28 13.78
N ARG A 248 -0.03 -0.72 15.01
CA ARG A 248 1.29 -1.30 15.28
C ARG A 248 1.53 -2.56 14.45
N TYR A 249 0.53 -3.43 14.42
CA TYR A 249 0.55 -4.64 13.60
C TYR A 249 0.67 -4.31 12.11
N GLY A 250 -0.07 -3.32 11.61
CA GLY A 250 0.03 -2.84 10.24
C GLY A 250 1.46 -2.45 9.84
N GLN A 251 2.20 -1.76 10.73
CA GLN A 251 3.61 -1.41 10.50
C GLN A 251 4.49 -2.66 10.44
N VAL A 252 4.34 -3.60 11.38
CA VAL A 252 5.13 -4.85 11.41
C VAL A 252 4.89 -5.71 10.17
N ARG A 253 3.63 -5.84 9.73
CA ARG A 253 3.30 -6.57 8.50
C ARG A 253 3.94 -5.94 7.28
N HIS A 254 3.88 -4.62 7.15
CA HIS A 254 4.53 -3.90 6.05
C HIS A 254 6.05 -4.00 6.08
N GLU A 255 6.63 -3.96 7.28
CA GLU A 255 8.08 -4.11 7.46
C GLU A 255 8.54 -5.47 6.94
N LEU A 256 7.86 -6.55 7.34
CA LEU A 256 8.18 -7.91 6.90
C LEU A 256 7.83 -8.15 5.42
N ALA A 257 6.81 -7.46 4.89
CA ALA A 257 6.44 -7.51 3.48
C ALA A 257 7.53 -6.90 2.58
N CYS A 258 8.00 -5.70 2.92
CA CYS A 258 8.99 -4.96 2.14
C CYS A 258 10.43 -5.45 2.38
N PHE A 259 10.75 -5.81 3.63
CA PHE A 259 12.09 -6.22 4.06
C PHE A 259 12.04 -7.60 4.75
N PRO A 260 11.70 -8.65 3.98
CA PRO A 260 11.50 -9.97 4.54
C PRO A 260 12.83 -10.51 5.08
N ARG A 261 12.73 -11.21 6.21
CA ARG A 261 13.89 -11.74 6.95
C ARG A 261 13.63 -13.17 7.41
N GLN A 262 14.69 -13.93 7.59
CA GLN A 262 14.58 -15.27 8.19
C GLN A 262 14.22 -15.13 9.67
N LEU A 263 13.40 -16.07 10.18
CA LEU A 263 12.91 -15.99 11.55
C LEU A 263 14.05 -15.90 12.57
N HIS A 264 15.15 -16.63 12.38
CA HIS A 264 16.31 -16.58 13.29
C HIS A 264 17.16 -15.31 13.16
N ASN A 265 17.00 -14.54 12.08
CA ASN A 265 17.60 -13.20 11.92
C ASN A 265 16.62 -12.09 12.29
N THR A 266 15.43 -12.45 12.78
CA THR A 266 14.41 -11.50 13.22
C THR A 266 14.64 -11.15 14.69
N PRO A 267 14.71 -9.85 15.05
CA PRO A 267 14.80 -9.45 16.45
C PRO A 267 13.59 -9.88 17.26
N ASP A 268 13.81 -10.27 18.52
CA ASP A 268 12.75 -10.75 19.43
C ASP A 268 11.56 -9.79 19.52
N TRP A 269 11.82 -8.48 19.59
CA TRP A 269 10.75 -7.48 19.69
C TRP A 269 9.81 -7.51 18.48
N LEU A 270 10.35 -7.74 17.27
CA LEU A 270 9.54 -7.80 16.05
C LEU A 270 8.75 -9.11 16.00
N VAL A 271 9.34 -10.21 16.45
CA VAL A 271 8.63 -11.50 16.59
C VAL A 271 7.47 -11.36 17.57
N VAL A 272 7.71 -10.71 18.73
CA VAL A 272 6.68 -10.47 19.75
C VAL A 272 5.56 -9.59 19.20
N GLU A 273 5.87 -8.49 18.52
CA GLU A 273 4.83 -7.60 17.96
C GLU A 273 4.07 -8.26 16.80
N ALA A 274 4.75 -9.07 15.99
CA ALA A 274 4.11 -9.90 14.96
C ALA A 274 3.17 -10.96 15.57
N ALA A 275 3.58 -11.59 16.68
CA ALA A 275 2.78 -12.56 17.41
C ALA A 275 1.61 -11.92 18.19
N SER A 276 1.78 -10.71 18.71
CA SER A 276 0.79 -10.00 19.54
C SER A 276 -0.51 -9.70 18.80
N ALA A 277 -0.50 -9.74 17.47
CA ALA A 277 -1.70 -9.60 16.67
C ALA A 277 -2.59 -10.85 16.64
N TYR A 278 -2.06 -12.00 17.05
CA TYR A 278 -2.79 -13.26 17.19
C TYR A 278 -3.33 -13.48 18.60
N ASP A 279 -3.11 -12.56 19.55
CA ASP A 279 -3.61 -12.73 20.92
C ASP A 279 -5.12 -12.41 20.97
N VAL A 280 -5.91 -13.47 20.74
CA VAL A 280 -7.37 -13.50 20.65
C VAL A 280 -7.99 -13.33 22.04
N THR A 281 -8.23 -12.08 22.46
CA THR A 281 -9.23 -11.79 23.52
C THR A 281 -10.16 -10.64 23.20
N THR A 282 -9.89 -9.89 22.13
CA THR A 282 -10.87 -8.99 21.53
C THR A 282 -11.56 -9.80 20.43
N PRO A 283 -12.88 -10.02 20.47
CA PRO A 283 -13.59 -10.32 19.23
C PRO A 283 -13.18 -9.20 18.28
N ALA A 284 -12.47 -9.54 17.21
CA ALA A 284 -12.38 -8.63 16.11
C ALA A 284 -13.85 -8.36 15.75
N GLU A 285 -14.40 -7.20 16.12
CA GLU A 285 -15.28 -6.54 15.16
C GLU A 285 -14.44 -6.52 13.90
N LEU A 286 -14.71 -7.51 13.03
CA LEU A 286 -14.17 -7.54 11.68
C LEU A 286 -14.35 -6.10 11.22
N PRO A 287 -13.27 -5.34 10.98
CA PRO A 287 -13.43 -4.02 10.40
C PRO A 287 -14.34 -4.26 9.21
N THR A 288 -15.51 -3.61 9.19
CA THR A 288 -16.52 -3.81 8.16
C THR A 288 -15.78 -3.62 6.86
N ARG A 289 -15.38 -4.73 6.24
CA ARG A 289 -14.53 -4.71 5.07
C ARG A 289 -15.31 -3.87 4.07
N PRO A 290 -14.69 -2.90 3.38
CA PRO A 290 -15.29 -2.43 2.15
C PRO A 290 -15.72 -3.69 1.39
N GLN A 291 -17.01 -3.83 1.08
CA GLN A 291 -17.54 -5.10 0.58
C GLN A 291 -16.81 -5.52 -0.70
N ASP A 292 -16.17 -4.56 -1.38
CA ASP A 292 -15.29 -4.77 -2.52
C ASP A 292 -13.99 -3.93 -2.36
N PRO A 293 -12.82 -4.53 -2.12
CA PRO A 293 -11.55 -3.78 -2.06
C PRO A 293 -11.22 -3.14 -3.43
N PRO A 294 -10.52 -1.99 -3.44
CA PRO A 294 -10.15 -1.34 -4.70
C PRO A 294 -9.14 -2.19 -5.49
N VAL A 295 -9.23 -2.10 -6.81
CA VAL A 295 -8.21 -2.64 -7.72
C VAL A 295 -6.96 -1.77 -7.66
N MET A 296 -5.80 -2.40 -7.56
CA MET A 296 -4.49 -1.76 -7.41
C MET A 296 -3.65 -1.92 -8.67
N LEU A 297 -3.20 -0.82 -9.27
CA LEU A 297 -2.27 -0.89 -10.40
C LEU A 297 -0.85 -1.22 -9.92
N VAL A 298 -0.01 -1.79 -10.77
CA VAL A 298 1.40 -2.05 -10.45
C VAL A 298 2.27 -1.11 -11.25
N ARG A 299 3.18 -0.42 -10.56
CA ARG A 299 4.19 0.44 -11.18
C ARG A 299 5.31 -0.40 -11.78
N THR A 300 5.64 -0.12 -13.05
CA THR A 300 6.83 -0.70 -13.69
C THR A 300 8.11 -0.07 -13.15
N PHE A 301 8.12 1.26 -12.97
CA PHE A 301 9.27 2.03 -12.49
C PHE A 301 8.89 2.90 -11.29
N ASP A 302 9.87 3.22 -10.44
CA ASP A 302 9.65 4.04 -9.25
C ASP A 302 9.51 5.52 -9.58
N GLY A 303 10.02 5.97 -10.74
CA GLY A 303 9.94 7.33 -11.23
C GLY A 303 10.78 7.50 -12.50
N PHE A 304 10.95 8.75 -12.95
CA PHE A 304 11.76 9.08 -14.12
C PHE A 304 12.70 10.25 -13.81
N HIS A 305 13.82 10.28 -14.50
CA HIS A 305 14.66 11.47 -14.59
C HIS A 305 14.06 12.49 -15.58
N ALA A 306 14.61 13.70 -15.58
CA ALA A 306 14.18 14.76 -16.51
C ALA A 306 14.47 14.43 -17.99
N ASP A 307 15.42 13.52 -18.25
CA ASP A 307 15.75 12.98 -19.56
C ASP A 307 14.98 11.70 -19.90
N GLU A 308 13.90 11.42 -19.17
CA GLU A 308 13.02 10.26 -19.34
C GLU A 308 13.67 8.90 -19.07
N THR A 309 14.88 8.88 -18.50
CA THR A 309 15.48 7.61 -18.04
C THR A 309 14.75 7.08 -16.80
N PRO A 310 14.45 5.76 -16.70
CA PRO A 310 13.74 5.21 -15.55
C PRO A 310 14.58 5.21 -14.26
N LYS A 311 13.93 5.49 -13.12
CA LYS A 311 14.51 5.34 -11.79
C LYS A 311 13.97 4.08 -11.10
N LEU A 312 14.86 3.37 -10.40
CA LEU A 312 14.56 2.11 -9.72
C LEU A 312 15.20 2.04 -8.34
N PHE A 313 14.36 1.79 -7.34
CA PHE A 313 14.70 1.58 -5.94
C PHE A 313 14.01 0.28 -5.51
N ARG A 314 14.43 -0.84 -6.09
CA ARG A 314 13.84 -2.16 -5.83
C ARG A 314 14.86 -3.07 -5.14
N PRO A 315 14.45 -3.83 -4.12
CA PRO A 315 15.33 -4.83 -3.51
C PRO A 315 15.63 -5.96 -4.49
N ALA A 316 16.80 -6.57 -4.37
CA ALA A 316 17.13 -7.76 -5.15
C ALA A 316 16.35 -8.99 -4.64
N ILE A 317 15.96 -9.89 -5.54
CA ILE A 317 15.30 -11.16 -5.23
C ILE A 317 16.14 -12.35 -5.72
N SER A 318 15.96 -13.51 -5.09
CA SER A 318 16.71 -14.73 -5.45
C SER A 318 16.29 -15.28 -6.81
N TYR A 319 17.16 -16.05 -7.48
CA TYR A 319 16.83 -16.68 -8.75
C TYR A 319 15.55 -17.55 -8.67
N ASP A 320 15.42 -18.36 -7.63
CA ASP A 320 14.25 -19.24 -7.42
C ASP A 320 12.95 -18.44 -7.20
N GLU A 321 13.07 -17.29 -6.55
CA GLU A 321 11.96 -16.35 -6.38
C GLU A 321 11.62 -15.66 -7.70
N THR A 322 12.62 -15.22 -8.46
CA THR A 322 12.44 -14.67 -9.81
C THR A 322 11.64 -15.62 -10.70
N GLN A 323 11.96 -16.92 -10.70
CA GLN A 323 11.22 -17.90 -11.52
C GLN A 323 9.75 -18.04 -11.08
N ARG A 324 9.49 -18.08 -9.77
CA ARG A 324 8.11 -18.17 -9.24
C ARG A 324 7.31 -16.90 -9.53
N VAL A 325 7.92 -15.74 -9.37
CA VAL A 325 7.30 -14.44 -9.68
C VAL A 325 7.03 -14.33 -11.17
N LEU A 326 7.98 -14.70 -12.05
CA LEU A 326 7.73 -14.74 -13.50
C LEU A 326 6.55 -15.65 -13.85
N SER A 327 6.51 -16.86 -13.28
CA SER A 327 5.39 -17.78 -13.47
C SER A 327 4.05 -17.16 -13.07
N TYR A 328 4.01 -16.45 -11.94
CA TYR A 328 2.82 -15.73 -11.49
C TYR A 328 2.40 -14.63 -12.48
N LEU A 329 3.34 -13.78 -12.88
CA LEU A 329 3.07 -12.61 -13.72
C LEU A 329 2.58 -12.99 -15.12
N GLU A 330 3.07 -14.10 -15.67
CA GLU A 330 2.83 -14.48 -17.07
C GLU A 330 1.65 -15.40 -17.27
N ASN A 331 1.33 -16.24 -16.27
CA ASN A 331 0.18 -17.14 -16.35
C ASN A 331 -1.13 -16.47 -15.88
N ALA A 332 -1.06 -15.23 -15.41
CA ALA A 332 -2.23 -14.51 -14.97
C ALA A 332 -3.19 -14.17 -16.13
N PRO A 333 -4.52 -14.25 -15.92
CA PRO A 333 -5.50 -13.85 -16.91
C PRO A 333 -5.24 -12.44 -17.44
N SER A 334 -5.25 -12.30 -18.77
CA SER A 334 -5.14 -11.00 -19.43
C SER A 334 -6.51 -10.32 -19.48
N VAL A 335 -6.57 -9.06 -19.05
CA VAL A 335 -7.77 -8.22 -19.14
C VAL A 335 -7.74 -7.32 -20.37
N LEU A 336 -6.55 -6.92 -20.82
CA LEU A 336 -6.36 -6.13 -22.02
C LEU A 336 -5.22 -6.72 -22.85
N THR A 337 -5.54 -7.15 -24.06
CA THR A 337 -4.54 -7.63 -25.03
C THR A 337 -4.32 -6.55 -26.08
N SER A 338 -3.31 -5.69 -25.87
CA SER A 338 -2.85 -4.79 -26.94
C SER A 338 -1.93 -5.56 -27.89
N ARG A 339 -2.04 -5.30 -29.20
CA ARG A 339 -1.16 -5.90 -30.21
C ARG A 339 0.15 -5.12 -30.40
N GLY A 340 0.34 -4.01 -29.69
CA GLY A 340 1.54 -3.17 -29.77
C GLY A 340 2.65 -3.64 -28.83
N LEU A 341 3.89 -3.35 -29.22
CA LEU A 341 5.08 -3.47 -28.38
C LEU A 341 5.67 -2.08 -28.14
N ALA A 342 6.16 -1.82 -26.94
CA ALA A 342 6.86 -0.59 -26.60
C ALA A 342 8.38 -0.79 -26.66
N PRO A 343 9.16 0.30 -26.84
CA PRO A 343 10.62 0.27 -26.69
C PRO A 343 11.04 -0.17 -25.27
N ASP A 344 12.15 -0.89 -25.18
CA ASP A 344 12.81 -1.18 -23.90
C ASP A 344 13.54 0.09 -23.41
N LEU A 345 13.11 0.63 -22.27
CA LEU A 345 13.64 1.88 -21.72
C LEU A 345 15.00 1.68 -21.01
N LEU A 346 15.37 0.45 -20.69
CA LEU A 346 16.67 0.13 -20.07
C LEU A 346 17.70 -0.36 -21.10
N ASP A 347 17.23 -0.84 -22.25
CA ASP A 347 18.09 -1.18 -23.38
C ASP A 347 17.51 -0.63 -24.70
N PRO A 348 17.83 0.63 -25.04
CA PRO A 348 17.37 1.26 -26.28
C PRO A 348 17.79 0.54 -27.56
N SER A 349 18.75 -0.39 -27.49
CA SER A 349 19.14 -1.22 -28.65
C SER A 349 18.11 -2.32 -28.95
N ARG A 350 17.21 -2.61 -28.01
CA ARG A 350 16.09 -3.56 -28.15
C ARG A 350 14.78 -2.82 -28.47
N THR A 351 14.59 -2.51 -29.74
CA THR A 351 13.37 -1.86 -30.21
C THR A 351 12.17 -2.81 -30.20
N GLU A 352 11.02 -2.30 -29.71
CA GLU A 352 9.70 -2.94 -29.75
C GLU A 352 9.67 -4.39 -29.22
N GLN A 353 10.04 -4.59 -27.95
CA GLN A 353 9.97 -5.91 -27.30
C GLN A 353 9.10 -5.94 -26.04
N VAL A 354 8.70 -4.79 -25.51
CA VAL A 354 7.99 -4.71 -24.23
C VAL A 354 6.48 -4.89 -24.48
N PRO A 355 5.83 -5.94 -23.94
CA PRO A 355 4.41 -6.17 -24.16
C PRO A 355 3.53 -5.07 -23.55
N MET A 356 2.56 -4.58 -24.32
CA MET A 356 1.54 -3.63 -23.85
C MET A 356 0.24 -4.32 -23.38
N SER A 357 0.32 -5.59 -22.99
CA SER A 357 -0.81 -6.31 -22.37
C SER A 357 -0.98 -5.91 -20.90
N TYR A 358 -2.18 -6.09 -20.36
CA TYR A 358 -2.44 -6.02 -18.92
C TYR A 358 -3.02 -7.33 -18.41
N HIS A 359 -2.60 -7.69 -17.21
CA HIS A 359 -2.94 -8.91 -16.50
C HIS A 359 -3.51 -8.58 -15.12
N THR A 360 -4.26 -9.51 -14.52
CA THR A 360 -4.81 -9.35 -13.17
C THR A 360 -4.92 -10.66 -12.41
N ASP A 361 -4.84 -10.57 -11.08
CA ASP A 361 -5.23 -11.61 -10.13
C ASP A 361 -6.57 -11.26 -9.41
N GLY A 362 -7.29 -10.25 -9.89
CA GLY A 362 -8.52 -9.74 -9.29
C GLY A 362 -8.31 -8.64 -8.25
N ARG A 363 -7.13 -8.52 -7.65
CA ARG A 363 -6.78 -7.40 -6.75
C ARG A 363 -5.82 -6.42 -7.42
N TRP A 364 -4.77 -6.95 -8.04
CA TRP A 364 -3.73 -6.18 -8.70
C TRP A 364 -3.87 -6.26 -10.21
N VAL A 365 -3.45 -5.19 -10.88
CA VAL A 365 -3.39 -5.06 -12.33
C VAL A 365 -2.01 -4.60 -12.72
N TRP A 366 -1.34 -5.36 -13.58
CA TRP A 366 0.02 -5.04 -14.04
C TRP A 366 0.14 -5.14 -15.54
N ALA A 367 1.04 -4.34 -16.10
CA ALA A 367 1.43 -4.42 -17.49
C ALA A 367 2.39 -5.60 -17.72
N GLY A 368 2.35 -6.19 -18.92
CA GLY A 368 3.28 -7.24 -19.36
C GLY A 368 4.75 -6.80 -19.31
N SER A 369 5.01 -5.48 -19.33
CA SER A 369 6.31 -4.89 -19.07
C SER A 369 6.95 -5.35 -17.75
N VAL A 370 6.16 -5.57 -16.69
CA VAL A 370 6.68 -5.98 -15.37
C VAL A 370 7.39 -7.33 -15.48
N ALA A 371 6.78 -8.31 -16.17
CA ALA A 371 7.41 -9.60 -16.43
C ALA A 371 8.63 -9.47 -17.35
N HIS A 372 8.56 -8.61 -18.37
CA HIS A 372 9.67 -8.36 -19.29
C HIS A 372 10.91 -7.82 -18.56
N TYR A 373 10.75 -6.77 -17.73
CA TYR A 373 11.86 -6.16 -17.01
C TYR A 373 12.41 -7.08 -15.92
N LEU A 374 11.57 -7.88 -15.27
CA LEU A 374 12.05 -8.90 -14.35
C LEU A 374 12.93 -9.95 -15.07
N ARG A 375 12.47 -10.47 -16.21
CA ARG A 375 13.19 -11.49 -16.98
C ARG A 375 14.52 -10.99 -17.51
N HIS A 376 14.52 -9.83 -18.16
CA HIS A 376 15.66 -9.39 -18.95
C HIS A 376 16.65 -8.53 -18.16
N HIS A 377 16.16 -7.80 -17.16
CA HIS A 377 16.93 -6.81 -16.42
C HIS A 377 17.01 -7.12 -14.92
N GLY A 378 16.38 -8.21 -14.45
CA GLY A 378 16.38 -8.59 -13.03
C GLY A 378 15.64 -7.60 -12.13
N ILE A 379 14.80 -6.73 -12.72
CA ILE A 379 14.10 -5.69 -11.96
C ILE A 379 12.93 -6.33 -11.21
N CYS A 380 13.04 -6.33 -9.89
CA CYS A 380 12.00 -6.79 -8.99
C CYS A 380 10.71 -5.93 -9.16
N PRO A 381 9.51 -6.56 -9.14
CA PRO A 381 8.26 -5.82 -9.09
C PRO A 381 8.14 -4.93 -7.85
N ASP A 382 7.06 -4.13 -7.80
CA ASP A 382 6.75 -3.31 -6.65
C ASP A 382 6.76 -4.11 -5.32
N PRO A 383 7.45 -3.67 -4.25
CA PRO A 383 7.62 -4.45 -3.03
C PRO A 383 6.30 -4.88 -2.37
N VAL A 384 5.25 -4.05 -2.44
CA VAL A 384 3.94 -4.40 -1.87
C VAL A 384 3.24 -5.44 -2.71
N PHE A 385 3.31 -5.28 -4.03
CA PHE A 385 2.79 -6.28 -4.95
C PHE A 385 3.55 -7.61 -4.83
N LEU A 386 4.88 -7.57 -4.68
CA LEU A 386 5.67 -8.76 -4.43
C LEU A 386 5.29 -9.42 -3.09
N ALA A 387 5.05 -8.62 -2.05
CA ALA A 387 4.58 -9.14 -0.77
C ALA A 387 3.19 -9.80 -0.89
N HIS A 388 2.30 -9.23 -1.71
CA HIS A 388 1.03 -9.84 -2.08
C HIS A 388 1.25 -11.21 -2.73
N ILE A 389 2.09 -11.30 -3.77
CA ILE A 389 2.43 -12.56 -4.44
C ILE A 389 2.98 -13.60 -3.43
N ARG A 390 3.87 -13.19 -2.53
CA ARG A 390 4.43 -14.04 -1.47
C ARG A 390 3.37 -14.57 -0.51
N LEU A 391 2.45 -13.70 -0.07
CA LEU A 391 1.36 -14.05 0.85
C LEU A 391 0.40 -15.08 0.23
N HIS A 392 0.21 -15.03 -1.09
CA HIS A 392 -0.56 -16.02 -1.86
C HIS A 392 0.29 -17.21 -2.35
N GLY A 393 1.50 -17.39 -1.81
CA GLY A 393 2.32 -18.56 -2.12
C GLY A 393 2.80 -18.64 -3.58
N TYR A 394 2.84 -17.51 -4.30
CA TYR A 394 3.13 -17.44 -5.73
C TYR A 394 2.10 -18.16 -6.61
N GLU A 395 0.89 -18.38 -6.10
CA GLU A 395 -0.20 -19.03 -6.81
C GLU A 395 -1.28 -18.02 -7.22
N LEU A 396 -1.72 -18.13 -8.47
CA LEU A 396 -2.84 -17.33 -8.97
C LEU A 396 -4.16 -17.89 -8.44
N PRO A 397 -5.18 -17.03 -8.26
CA PRO A 397 -6.51 -17.52 -7.93
C PRO A 397 -7.03 -18.41 -9.06
N GLU A 398 -7.70 -19.51 -8.68
CA GLU A 398 -8.27 -20.46 -9.65
C GLU A 398 -9.27 -19.79 -10.59
N ARG A 399 -10.03 -18.80 -10.07
CA ARG A 399 -11.03 -18.03 -10.82
C ARG A 399 -11.07 -16.58 -10.37
N ILE A 400 -11.40 -15.70 -11.30
CA ILE A 400 -11.58 -14.27 -11.05
C ILE A 400 -13.02 -13.88 -11.42
N PRO A 401 -13.84 -13.43 -10.45
CA PRO A 401 -15.19 -12.94 -10.70
C PRO A 401 -15.28 -11.91 -11.84
N SER A 402 -16.34 -11.98 -12.64
CA SER A 402 -16.58 -11.04 -13.76
C SER A 402 -16.50 -9.57 -13.33
N PRO A 403 -17.10 -9.14 -12.20
CA PRO A 403 -16.98 -7.75 -11.74
C PRO A 403 -15.54 -7.29 -11.48
N LEU A 404 -14.69 -8.17 -10.93
CA LEU A 404 -13.28 -7.87 -10.70
C LEU A 404 -12.50 -7.73 -12.01
N ARG A 405 -12.75 -8.61 -12.99
CA ARG A 405 -12.13 -8.52 -14.32
C ARG A 405 -12.50 -7.22 -15.03
N ALA A 406 -13.77 -6.80 -14.92
CA ALA A 406 -14.23 -5.55 -15.50
C ALA A 406 -13.58 -4.33 -14.84
N ARG A 407 -13.48 -4.28 -13.50
CA ARG A 407 -12.76 -3.20 -12.79
C ARG A 407 -11.28 -3.16 -13.16
N ALA A 408 -10.64 -4.33 -13.31
CA ALA A 408 -9.27 -4.45 -13.76
C ALA A 408 -9.05 -3.90 -15.18
N LEU A 409 -9.96 -4.21 -16.11
CA LEU A 409 -9.96 -3.64 -17.46
C LEU A 409 -10.13 -2.10 -17.44
N SER A 410 -10.99 -1.56 -16.57
CA SER A 410 -11.13 -0.10 -16.39
C SER A 410 -9.80 0.52 -16.03
N ALA A 411 -9.16 -0.01 -14.97
CA ALA A 411 -7.89 0.51 -14.48
C ALA A 411 -6.79 0.44 -15.54
N ALA A 412 -6.73 -0.64 -16.33
CA ALA A 412 -5.80 -0.79 -17.43
C ALA A 412 -6.05 0.24 -18.56
N THR A 413 -7.32 0.47 -18.90
CA THR A 413 -7.72 1.40 -19.96
C THR A 413 -7.46 2.86 -19.57
N ASP A 414 -7.72 3.21 -18.32
CA ASP A 414 -7.42 4.54 -17.77
C ASP A 414 -5.91 4.82 -17.81
N GLN A 415 -5.07 3.80 -17.51
CA GLN A 415 -3.62 3.92 -17.62
C GLN A 415 -3.16 4.14 -19.06
N LEU A 416 -3.72 3.42 -20.03
CA LEU A 416 -3.36 3.60 -21.43
C LEU A 416 -3.79 4.98 -21.95
N SER A 417 -5.00 5.42 -21.58
CA SER A 417 -5.54 6.74 -21.93
C SER A 417 -4.73 7.90 -21.31
N ALA A 418 -4.09 7.70 -20.16
CA ALA A 418 -3.18 8.68 -19.57
C ALA A 418 -1.86 8.83 -20.36
N LEU A 419 -1.47 7.83 -21.15
CA LEU A 419 -0.26 7.84 -22.00
C LEU A 419 -0.54 8.42 -23.40
N GLU A 420 -1.78 8.40 -23.86
CA GLU A 420 -2.19 8.90 -25.18
C GLU A 420 -3.03 10.18 -25.02
N THR A 421 -2.52 11.33 -25.46
CA THR A 421 -3.28 12.60 -25.42
C THR A 421 -4.41 12.61 -26.49
N SER A 422 -5.45 11.78 -26.34
CA SER A 422 -6.74 11.92 -27.03
C SER A 422 -7.84 11.00 -26.48
N THR A 423 -8.86 11.65 -25.91
CA THR A 423 -10.31 11.42 -25.81
C THR A 423 -10.96 10.03 -26.04
N ASP A 424 -11.95 9.75 -25.17
CA ASP A 424 -13.12 8.84 -25.32
C ASP A 424 -12.95 7.33 -25.10
N VAL A 425 -12.49 6.91 -23.91
CA VAL A 425 -12.71 5.53 -23.43
C VAL A 425 -13.46 5.45 -22.08
N GLN A 426 -13.94 6.58 -21.55
CA GLN A 426 -14.75 6.66 -20.32
C GLN A 426 -16.16 6.05 -20.46
N ALA A 427 -16.48 5.35 -21.55
CA ALA A 427 -17.74 4.63 -21.69
C ALA A 427 -17.70 3.41 -20.77
N SER A 428 -18.14 3.66 -19.52
CA SER A 428 -18.44 2.78 -18.39
C SER A 428 -18.40 1.28 -18.68
N LEU A 429 -17.78 0.49 -17.79
CA LEU A 429 -17.74 -0.98 -17.85
C LEU A 429 -18.95 -1.67 -17.17
N GLU A 430 -19.77 -0.93 -16.43
CA GLU A 430 -21.10 -1.37 -15.95
C GLU A 430 -22.01 -1.93 -17.07
N PRO A 431 -22.10 -1.33 -18.28
CA PRO A 431 -22.84 -1.87 -19.42
C PRO A 431 -22.42 -3.28 -19.83
N GLY A 432 -21.14 -3.66 -19.68
CA GLY A 432 -20.66 -5.01 -20.01
C GLY A 432 -21.12 -6.06 -19.00
N ILE A 433 -21.02 -5.73 -17.71
CA ILE A 433 -21.55 -6.58 -16.62
C ILE A 433 -23.07 -6.67 -16.70
N HIS A 434 -23.75 -5.54 -16.96
CA HIS A 434 -25.20 -5.51 -17.16
C HIS A 434 -25.62 -6.32 -18.38
N ALA A 435 -24.84 -6.31 -19.48
CA ALA A 435 -25.12 -7.11 -20.65
C ALA A 435 -24.93 -8.62 -20.38
N GLU A 436 -23.87 -9.02 -19.68
CA GLU A 436 -23.64 -10.42 -19.29
C GLU A 436 -24.76 -10.91 -18.34
N PHE A 437 -25.16 -10.06 -17.39
CA PHE A 437 -26.27 -10.33 -16.49
C PHE A 437 -27.61 -10.39 -17.23
N ALA A 438 -27.87 -9.46 -18.15
CA ALA A 438 -29.09 -9.42 -18.94
C ALA A 438 -29.21 -10.67 -19.81
N GLN A 439 -28.12 -11.11 -20.45
CA GLN A 439 -28.09 -12.35 -21.20
C GLN A 439 -28.39 -13.57 -20.33
N ALA A 440 -27.80 -13.63 -19.13
CA ALA A 440 -28.08 -14.69 -18.16
C ALA A 440 -29.54 -14.66 -17.69
N ALA A 441 -30.07 -13.47 -17.40
CA ALA A 441 -31.46 -13.27 -16.99
C ALA A 441 -32.44 -13.65 -18.10
N ASP A 442 -32.16 -13.30 -19.35
CA ASP A 442 -32.97 -13.67 -20.52
C ASP A 442 -33.05 -15.19 -20.65
N ALA A 443 -31.93 -15.90 -20.48
CA ALA A 443 -31.90 -17.36 -20.48
C ALA A 443 -32.76 -17.96 -19.34
N VAL A 444 -32.69 -17.39 -18.14
CA VAL A 444 -33.53 -17.82 -17.01
C VAL A 444 -35.02 -17.57 -17.30
N HIS A 445 -35.38 -16.39 -17.80
CA HIS A 445 -36.76 -16.06 -18.20
C HIS A 445 -37.27 -17.01 -19.30
N GLU A 446 -36.42 -17.37 -20.25
CA GLU A 446 -36.76 -18.30 -21.32
C GLU A 446 -37.12 -19.68 -20.80
N VAL A 447 -36.30 -20.22 -19.89
CA VAL A 447 -36.56 -21.51 -19.26
C VAL A 447 -37.76 -21.45 -18.32
N ALA A 448 -37.90 -20.40 -17.51
CA ALA A 448 -39.05 -20.23 -16.62
C ALA A 448 -40.38 -20.25 -17.39
N ARG A 449 -40.44 -19.55 -18.53
CA ARG A 449 -41.59 -19.54 -19.43
C ARG A 449 -41.82 -20.91 -20.07
N HIS A 450 -40.76 -21.59 -20.49
CA HIS A 450 -40.86 -22.95 -21.04
C HIS A 450 -41.43 -23.95 -20.02
N LEU A 451 -41.10 -23.77 -18.74
CA LEU A 451 -41.56 -24.62 -17.64
C LEU A 451 -42.88 -24.16 -17.01
N ASP A 452 -43.46 -23.05 -17.47
CA ASP A 452 -44.70 -22.44 -16.96
C ASP A 452 -44.63 -22.03 -15.47
N LEU A 453 -43.48 -21.50 -15.03
CA LEU A 453 -43.29 -21.08 -13.64
C LEU A 453 -44.02 -19.77 -13.33
N ALA A 454 -44.53 -19.62 -12.11
CA ALA A 454 -45.13 -18.38 -11.66
C ALA A 454 -44.07 -17.26 -11.56
N PRO A 455 -44.29 -16.04 -12.09
CA PRO A 455 -43.30 -14.96 -12.01
C PRO A 455 -42.90 -14.58 -10.58
N SER A 456 -43.74 -14.85 -9.59
CA SER A 456 -43.45 -14.61 -8.17
C SER A 456 -42.60 -15.71 -7.52
N SER A 457 -42.36 -16.83 -8.21
CA SER A 457 -41.61 -17.96 -7.67
C SER A 457 -40.09 -17.80 -7.78
N TYR A 458 -39.62 -16.77 -8.51
CA TYR A 458 -38.20 -16.44 -8.64
C TYR A 458 -37.97 -14.93 -8.74
N SER A 459 -36.76 -14.48 -8.43
CA SER A 459 -36.31 -13.09 -8.54
C SER A 459 -34.87 -13.04 -9.02
N LEU A 460 -34.54 -12.08 -9.90
CA LEU A 460 -33.19 -11.92 -10.49
C LEU A 460 -32.54 -10.58 -10.16
N SER A 461 -33.04 -9.86 -9.15
CA SER A 461 -32.53 -8.52 -8.83
C SER A 461 -32.38 -8.33 -7.33
N GLU A 462 -33.42 -8.69 -6.59
CA GLU A 462 -33.49 -8.53 -5.14
C GLU A 462 -33.95 -9.82 -4.45
N ALA A 463 -33.64 -9.93 -3.16
CA ALA A 463 -34.10 -11.05 -2.35
C ALA A 463 -35.60 -10.86 -2.03
N VAL A 464 -36.44 -11.72 -2.58
CA VAL A 464 -37.90 -11.70 -2.38
C VAL A 464 -38.32 -12.92 -1.60
N ASP A 465 -39.01 -12.72 -0.48
CA ASP A 465 -39.47 -13.82 0.36
C ASP A 465 -40.49 -14.72 -0.38
N GLY A 466 -40.30 -16.03 -0.24
CA GLY A 466 -41.03 -17.05 -0.99
C GLY A 466 -40.44 -17.38 -2.36
N ALA A 467 -39.40 -16.70 -2.84
CA ALA A 467 -38.87 -16.87 -4.19
C ALA A 467 -37.44 -17.45 -4.24
N LEU A 468 -37.14 -18.17 -5.31
CA LEU A 468 -35.77 -18.51 -5.70
C LEU A 468 -35.08 -17.26 -6.29
N CYS A 469 -34.10 -16.75 -5.56
CA CYS A 469 -33.44 -15.50 -5.86
C CYS A 469 -32.06 -15.75 -6.48
N LEU A 470 -31.73 -15.02 -7.54
CA LEU A 470 -30.36 -14.78 -8.01
C LEU A 470 -30.08 -13.30 -7.83
N VAL A 471 -29.14 -12.97 -6.94
CA VAL A 471 -28.81 -11.59 -6.60
C VAL A 471 -27.30 -11.37 -6.65
N ARG A 472 -26.88 -10.17 -7.05
CA ARG A 472 -25.48 -9.77 -6.93
C ARG A 472 -25.22 -9.28 -5.50
N VAL A 473 -24.18 -9.81 -4.86
CA VAL A 473 -23.72 -9.39 -3.53
C VAL A 473 -22.24 -9.06 -3.64
N GLY A 474 -21.90 -7.77 -3.66
CA GLY A 474 -20.55 -7.29 -3.96
C GLY A 474 -20.06 -7.76 -5.34
N ASP A 475 -18.91 -8.43 -5.35
CA ASP A 475 -18.28 -9.02 -6.53
C ASP A 475 -18.78 -10.43 -6.94
N ARG A 476 -19.75 -11.02 -6.21
CA ARG A 476 -20.26 -12.37 -6.49
C ARG A 476 -21.76 -12.37 -6.79
N TYR A 477 -22.23 -13.49 -7.33
CA TYR A 477 -23.65 -13.76 -7.56
C TYR A 477 -24.10 -14.89 -6.65
N SER A 478 -25.16 -14.67 -5.87
CA SER A 478 -25.71 -15.65 -4.94
C SER A 478 -27.04 -16.17 -5.49
N VAL A 479 -27.23 -17.49 -5.47
CA VAL A 479 -28.50 -18.16 -5.72
C VAL A 479 -28.99 -18.80 -4.43
N PHE A 480 -30.22 -18.53 -4.03
CA PHE A 480 -30.84 -19.11 -2.84
C PHE A 480 -32.35 -19.05 -2.90
N TRP A 481 -33.03 -19.88 -2.12
CA TRP A 481 -34.45 -19.72 -1.84
C TRP A 481 -34.64 -18.90 -0.57
N GLN A 482 -35.31 -17.75 -0.70
CA GLN A 482 -35.66 -16.91 0.44
C GLN A 482 -37.01 -17.39 1.01
N HIS A 483 -37.07 -17.71 2.31
CA HIS A 483 -38.31 -18.16 2.96
C HIS A 483 -38.31 -17.83 4.46
N ASP A 484 -39.33 -17.11 4.93
CA ASP A 484 -39.46 -16.65 6.32
C ASP A 484 -38.22 -15.89 6.84
N GLY A 485 -37.57 -15.13 5.96
CA GLY A 485 -36.34 -14.40 6.29
C GLY A 485 -35.06 -15.22 6.22
N ASP A 486 -35.13 -16.55 6.07
CA ASP A 486 -33.97 -17.44 5.94
C ASP A 486 -33.57 -17.68 4.48
N ARG A 487 -32.26 -17.87 4.24
CA ARG A 487 -31.71 -18.28 2.94
C ARG A 487 -31.45 -19.79 2.92
N ARG A 488 -32.22 -20.52 2.12
CA ARG A 488 -32.07 -21.97 1.90
C ARG A 488 -31.42 -22.26 0.55
N PHE A 489 -30.78 -23.42 0.41
CA PHE A 489 -30.14 -23.86 -0.85
C PHE A 489 -29.15 -22.83 -1.44
N TYR A 490 -28.43 -22.16 -0.54
CA TYR A 490 -27.49 -21.10 -0.87
C TYR A 490 -26.29 -21.60 -1.65
N ALA A 491 -25.98 -20.95 -2.77
CA ALA A 491 -24.76 -21.13 -3.54
C ALA A 491 -24.26 -19.79 -4.09
N GLU A 492 -22.94 -19.65 -4.27
CA GLU A 492 -22.30 -18.46 -4.83
C GLU A 492 -21.51 -18.77 -6.09
N PHE A 493 -21.46 -17.81 -7.01
CA PHE A 493 -20.87 -17.94 -8.32
C PHE A 493 -20.06 -16.70 -8.71
N ASP A 494 -19.03 -16.92 -9.52
CA ASP A 494 -18.12 -15.88 -10.03
C ASP A 494 -18.68 -15.14 -11.25
N THR A 495 -19.62 -15.79 -11.97
CA THR A 495 -20.23 -15.26 -13.20
C THR A 495 -21.75 -15.36 -13.11
N PRO A 496 -22.49 -14.43 -13.76
CA PRO A 496 -23.94 -14.51 -13.80
C PRO A 496 -24.46 -15.70 -14.62
N GLY A 497 -23.68 -16.17 -15.61
CA GLY A 497 -24.02 -17.35 -16.41
C GLY A 497 -24.01 -18.65 -15.61
N ASP A 498 -23.01 -18.86 -14.74
CA ASP A 498 -22.96 -20.04 -13.86
C ASP A 498 -24.11 -20.01 -12.84
N ALA A 499 -24.37 -18.84 -12.25
CA ALA A 499 -25.49 -18.64 -11.33
C ALA A 499 -26.84 -18.94 -12.01
N ALA A 500 -27.04 -18.42 -13.22
CA ALA A 500 -28.24 -18.69 -14.01
C ALA A 500 -28.38 -20.18 -14.33
N THR A 501 -27.30 -20.85 -14.71
CA THR A 501 -27.30 -22.30 -14.99
C THR A 501 -27.70 -23.12 -13.77
N TYR A 502 -27.17 -22.76 -12.60
CA TYR A 502 -27.54 -23.41 -11.33
C TYR A 502 -29.02 -23.18 -10.97
N LEU A 503 -29.51 -21.94 -11.10
CA LEU A 503 -30.91 -21.61 -10.87
C LEU A 503 -31.84 -22.35 -11.84
N ILE A 504 -31.47 -22.44 -13.12
CA ILE A 504 -32.18 -23.22 -14.13
C ILE A 504 -32.23 -24.70 -13.73
N GLY A 505 -31.15 -25.25 -13.17
CA GLY A 505 -31.15 -26.59 -12.60
C GLY A 505 -32.19 -26.77 -11.49
N PHE A 506 -32.35 -25.77 -10.62
CA PHE A 506 -33.43 -25.73 -9.63
C PHE A 506 -34.82 -25.69 -10.26
N PHE A 507 -35.01 -24.89 -11.31
CA PHE A 507 -36.28 -24.85 -12.04
C PHE A 507 -36.67 -26.23 -12.56
N TYR A 508 -35.77 -26.95 -13.21
CA TYR A 508 -36.07 -28.31 -13.68
C TYR A 508 -36.37 -29.28 -12.52
N SER A 509 -35.63 -29.17 -11.41
CA SER A 509 -35.78 -30.06 -10.26
C SER A 509 -37.08 -29.83 -9.47
N TYR A 510 -37.56 -28.58 -9.42
CA TYR A 510 -38.67 -28.18 -8.54
C TYR A 510 -39.85 -27.52 -9.28
N HIS A 511 -39.89 -27.55 -10.61
CA HIS A 511 -40.93 -26.87 -11.41
C HIS A 511 -42.37 -27.16 -10.94
N ASN A 512 -42.69 -28.38 -10.53
CA ASN A 512 -44.03 -28.73 -10.05
C ASN A 512 -44.45 -27.91 -8.81
N ALA A 513 -43.52 -27.61 -7.91
CA ALA A 513 -43.78 -26.79 -6.72
C ALA A 513 -43.80 -25.28 -7.04
N LEU A 514 -43.10 -24.85 -8.10
CA LEU A 514 -42.93 -23.45 -8.49
C LEU A 514 -44.03 -22.94 -9.47
N ARG A 515 -44.83 -23.85 -10.04
CA ARG A 515 -45.95 -23.55 -10.97
C ARG A 515 -47.18 -22.93 -10.30
N GLN A 516 -47.37 -23.14 -9.00
CA GLN A 516 -48.55 -22.65 -8.28
C GLN A 516 -48.15 -21.71 -7.14
N PRO A 517 -48.90 -20.62 -6.90
CA PRO A 517 -48.78 -19.93 -5.64
C PRO A 517 -49.19 -20.91 -4.54
N SER A 518 -48.35 -21.09 -3.53
CA SER A 518 -48.75 -21.75 -2.29
C SER A 518 -49.87 -20.94 -1.64
N VAL A 519 -51.10 -21.22 -2.03
CA VAL A 519 -52.29 -20.80 -1.28
C VAL A 519 -52.34 -21.73 -0.07
N ALA A 520 -51.72 -21.31 1.03
CA ALA A 520 -51.99 -21.91 2.33
C ALA A 520 -53.40 -21.49 2.77
N GLN A 521 -54.25 -22.48 3.03
CA GLN A 521 -55.49 -22.34 3.80
C GLN A 521 -55.18 -22.22 5.29
#